data_AF-A0A951AZW2-F1
#
_entry.id   AF-A0A951AZW2-F1
#
_cell.length_a   1.000
_cell.length_b   1.000
_cell.length_c   1.000
_cell.angle_alpha   90.00
_cell.angle_beta   90.00
_cell.angle_gamma   90.00
#
_symmetry.space_group_name_H-M   'P 1'
#
loop_
_entity.id
_entity.type
_entity.pdbx_description
1 polymer ?
#
loop_
_entity_poly.entity_id
_entity_poly.type
_entity_poly.pdbx_seq_one_letter_code
_entity_poly.pdbx_strand_id
1 'polypeptide(L)'
;MPSLRCRAGVAAGVLLTLAATGCGSGSGDAKSAPAAAQGSDPVVWTGAFCGGLGEVISGVAAIAKSDTSPQGQKNGLLEFSDIAQRAFTNTAQKLEKLGPPRVDDGKHVQDTAVGFFTTAAGTVGDQRAKLATLDAKDPDFVNKASHLAGPDLSAASAQMQGLTSNPQLAPAFRAAPECKQLATAAAGK
;
A
#
# COMPACT_ATOMS: atom_id res chain seq x y z
N MET A 1 -4.15 21.74 58.09
CA MET A 1 -5.29 22.65 58.33
C MET A 1 -4.69 23.92 58.91
N PRO A 2 -4.95 25.12 58.35
CA PRO A 2 -6.28 25.62 58.02
C PRO A 2 -6.48 25.97 56.55
N SER A 3 -7.76 26.13 56.24
CA SER A 3 -8.37 26.29 54.93
C SER A 3 -8.76 27.74 54.72
N LEU A 4 -8.53 28.31 53.53
CA LEU A 4 -9.34 29.42 53.03
C LEU A 4 -9.58 29.25 51.51
N ARG A 5 -10.83 28.94 51.18
CA ARG A 5 -11.42 28.99 49.83
C ARG A 5 -12.47 30.10 49.81
N CYS A 6 -12.43 30.96 48.79
CA CYS A 6 -13.51 31.80 48.21
C CYS A 6 -12.81 32.76 47.22
N ARG A 7 -13.26 33.09 46.01
CA ARG A 7 -14.52 32.99 45.26
C ARG A 7 -14.20 33.09 43.75
N ALA A 8 -15.08 32.56 42.92
CA ALA A 8 -15.09 32.74 41.47
C ALA A 8 -15.52 34.16 41.05
N GLY A 9 -15.03 34.64 39.91
CA GLY A 9 -15.48 35.87 39.26
C GLY A 9 -15.02 35.91 37.79
N VAL A 10 -16.00 36.03 36.90
CA VAL A 10 -15.96 35.97 35.44
C VAL A 10 -15.45 37.28 34.82
N ALA A 11 -14.70 37.23 33.71
CA ALA A 11 -14.91 38.07 32.53
C ALA A 11 -13.83 37.83 31.44
N ALA A 12 -14.31 37.55 30.24
CA ALA A 12 -13.53 37.53 29.01
C ALA A 12 -12.98 38.93 28.69
N GLY A 13 -11.73 38.98 28.22
CA GLY A 13 -11.10 40.18 27.69
C GLY A 13 -10.04 39.77 26.67
N VAL A 14 -10.42 39.77 25.39
CA VAL A 14 -9.49 39.72 24.26
C VAL A 14 -8.72 41.03 24.24
N LEU A 15 -7.39 40.98 24.39
CA LEU A 15 -6.50 42.04 23.95
C LEU A 15 -5.32 41.44 23.19
N LEU A 16 -5.24 41.87 21.93
CA LEU A 16 -4.17 41.66 20.98
C LEU A 16 -2.87 42.35 21.44
N THR A 17 -1.79 41.90 20.79
CA THR A 17 -0.45 42.51 20.64
C THR A 17 0.50 42.46 21.82
N LEU A 18 1.54 41.64 21.70
CA LEU A 18 2.93 42.05 21.91
C LEU A 18 3.86 41.25 20.99
N ALA A 19 4.25 41.88 19.88
CA ALA A 19 5.50 41.56 19.21
C ALA A 19 6.64 41.99 20.15
N ALA A 20 7.44 41.03 20.59
CA ALA A 20 8.72 41.31 21.23
C ALA A 20 9.83 40.80 20.31
N THR A 21 10.43 41.76 19.62
CA THR A 21 11.75 41.67 19.00
C THR A 21 12.78 41.26 20.05
N GLY A 22 13.23 40.00 20.00
CA GLY A 22 14.39 39.51 20.75
C GLY A 22 15.59 39.41 19.84
N CYS A 23 16.34 40.49 19.71
CA CYS A 23 17.69 40.51 19.14
C CYS A 23 18.64 39.88 20.15
N GLY A 24 19.19 38.71 19.83
CA GLY A 24 20.18 38.02 20.63
C GLY A 24 21.35 37.58 19.76
N SER A 25 22.40 38.40 19.73
CA SER A 25 23.69 38.06 19.13
C SER A 25 24.34 36.93 19.91
N GLY A 26 24.39 35.75 19.31
CA GLY A 26 25.12 34.59 19.80
C GLY A 26 25.68 33.81 18.61
N SER A 27 26.89 34.15 18.19
CA SER A 27 27.68 33.38 17.22
C SER A 27 28.11 32.07 17.87
N GLY A 28 27.23 31.07 17.83
CA GLY A 28 27.58 29.68 18.00
C GLY A 28 27.35 28.97 16.68
N ASP A 29 28.39 28.35 16.13
CA ASP A 29 28.30 27.38 15.04
C ASP A 29 27.43 26.19 15.49
N ALA A 30 26.11 26.38 15.46
CA ALA A 30 25.15 25.30 15.56
C ALA A 30 25.26 24.51 14.26
N LYS A 31 26.10 23.46 14.29
CA LYS A 31 26.10 22.38 13.32
C LYS A 31 24.64 22.00 13.10
N SER A 32 24.05 22.42 11.98
CA SER A 32 22.66 22.14 11.66
C SER A 32 22.47 20.64 11.79
N ALA A 33 21.55 20.23 12.66
CA ALA A 33 21.13 18.85 12.72
C ALA A 33 20.76 18.44 11.28
N PRO A 34 21.17 17.24 10.80
CA PRO A 34 20.74 16.77 9.50
C PRO A 34 19.23 16.93 9.40
N ALA A 35 18.75 17.61 8.37
CA ALA A 35 17.31 17.74 8.14
C ALA A 35 16.72 16.31 8.20
N ALA A 36 15.70 16.12 9.05
CA ALA A 36 15.03 14.83 9.13
C ALA A 36 14.61 14.46 7.71
N ALA A 37 15.00 13.26 7.26
CA ALA A 37 14.66 12.79 5.92
C ALA A 37 13.15 12.96 5.71
N GLN A 38 12.76 13.71 4.69
CA GLN A 38 11.36 13.95 4.38
C GLN A 38 10.77 12.67 3.78
N GLY A 39 9.54 12.32 4.16
CA GLY A 39 8.89 11.11 3.67
C GLY A 39 8.00 10.43 4.71
N SER A 40 7.20 9.49 4.24
CA SER A 40 6.31 8.66 5.06
C SER A 40 7.12 7.75 5.97
N ASP A 41 6.52 7.37 7.10
CA ASP A 41 7.06 6.33 7.95
C ASP A 41 7.27 5.03 7.15
N PRO A 42 8.49 4.45 7.14
CA PRO A 42 8.76 3.26 6.35
C PRO A 42 7.87 2.06 6.71
N VAL A 43 7.50 1.88 7.99
CA VAL A 43 6.65 0.76 8.43
C VAL A 43 5.24 0.92 7.87
N VAL A 44 4.66 2.12 7.98
CA VAL A 44 3.34 2.45 7.40
C VAL A 44 3.35 2.25 5.88
N TRP A 45 4.42 2.68 5.21
CA TRP A 45 4.58 2.54 3.77
C TRP A 45 4.65 1.06 3.36
N THR A 46 5.50 0.26 4.00
CA THR A 46 5.59 -1.19 3.72
C THR A 46 4.31 -1.92 4.08
N GLY A 47 3.58 -1.47 5.11
CA GLY A 47 2.28 -2.01 5.48
C GLY A 47 1.24 -1.80 4.38
N ALA A 48 1.19 -0.60 3.79
CA ALA A 48 0.34 -0.32 2.62
C ALA A 48 0.70 -1.20 1.43
N PHE A 49 1.99 -1.36 1.13
CA PHE A 49 2.50 -2.23 0.07
C PHE A 49 2.05 -3.69 0.28
N CYS A 50 2.32 -4.27 1.46
CA CYS A 50 1.99 -5.66 1.76
C CYS A 50 0.49 -5.90 1.87
N GLY A 51 -0.27 -4.92 2.39
CA GLY A 51 -1.72 -5.02 2.49
C GLY A 51 -2.38 -5.19 1.12
N GLY A 52 -1.92 -4.45 0.12
CA GLY A 52 -2.38 -4.61 -1.26
C GLY A 52 -2.18 -6.01 -1.82
N LEU A 53 -1.00 -6.59 -1.59
CA LEU A 53 -0.71 -7.97 -2.00
C LEU A 53 -1.56 -8.98 -1.22
N GLY A 54 -1.82 -8.73 0.07
CA GLY A 54 -2.66 -9.58 0.91
C GLY A 54 -4.12 -9.63 0.45
N GLU A 55 -4.66 -8.50 -0.01
CA GLU A 55 -6.01 -8.44 -0.60
C GLU A 55 -6.12 -9.30 -1.87
N VAL A 56 -5.09 -9.28 -2.72
CA VAL A 56 -5.04 -10.13 -3.94
C VAL A 56 -5.02 -11.61 -3.57
N ILE A 57 -4.15 -12.01 -2.62
CA ILE A 57 -4.10 -13.41 -2.16
C ILE A 57 -5.45 -13.84 -1.57
N SER A 58 -6.08 -12.97 -0.78
CA SER A 58 -7.40 -13.24 -0.20
C SER A 58 -8.48 -13.41 -1.27
N GLY A 59 -8.34 -12.70 -2.40
CA GLY A 59 -9.22 -12.83 -3.56
C GLY A 59 -9.22 -14.22 -4.20
N VAL A 60 -8.15 -15.01 -4.05
CA VAL A 60 -8.08 -16.38 -4.60
C VAL A 60 -9.20 -17.27 -4.06
N ALA A 61 -9.72 -16.96 -2.86
CA ALA A 61 -10.86 -17.65 -2.29
C ALA A 61 -12.13 -17.56 -3.17
N ALA A 62 -12.27 -16.54 -4.02
CA ALA A 62 -13.37 -16.46 -4.98
C ALA A 62 -13.36 -17.62 -5.99
N ILE A 63 -12.17 -18.02 -6.45
CA ILE A 63 -11.99 -19.19 -7.33
C ILE A 63 -12.35 -20.46 -6.56
N ALA A 64 -11.82 -20.63 -5.35
CA ALA A 64 -12.06 -21.83 -4.54
C ALA A 64 -13.54 -22.03 -4.15
N LYS A 65 -14.31 -20.96 -4.04
CA LYS A 65 -15.74 -20.98 -3.72
C LYS A 65 -16.63 -21.11 -4.95
N SER A 66 -16.09 -20.96 -6.15
CA SER A 66 -16.86 -21.07 -7.39
C SER A 66 -17.35 -22.49 -7.62
N ASP A 67 -18.49 -22.65 -8.30
CA ASP A 67 -18.97 -23.98 -8.66
C ASP A 67 -18.05 -24.62 -9.71
N THR A 68 -18.02 -25.95 -9.76
CA THR A 68 -17.07 -26.69 -10.59
C THR A 68 -17.45 -26.72 -12.07
N SER A 69 -18.60 -26.18 -12.48
CA SER A 69 -18.95 -26.08 -13.90
C SER A 69 -18.03 -25.08 -14.61
N PRO A 70 -17.87 -25.19 -15.95
CA PRO A 70 -17.12 -24.20 -16.72
C PRO A 70 -17.62 -22.76 -16.50
N GLN A 71 -18.93 -22.56 -16.38
CA GLN A 71 -19.50 -21.24 -16.11
C GLN A 71 -19.17 -20.75 -14.70
N GLY A 72 -19.19 -21.65 -13.71
CA GLY A 72 -18.75 -21.38 -12.35
C GLY A 72 -17.31 -20.93 -12.28
N GLN A 73 -16.42 -21.70 -12.90
CA GLN A 73 -15.01 -21.38 -13.00
C GLN A 73 -14.77 -20.03 -13.68
N LYS A 74 -15.49 -19.74 -14.79
CA LYS A 74 -15.46 -18.43 -15.45
C LYS A 74 -15.84 -17.32 -14.48
N ASN A 75 -16.95 -17.48 -13.75
CA ASN A 75 -17.44 -16.49 -12.80
C ASN A 75 -16.43 -16.26 -11.66
N GLY A 76 -15.88 -17.32 -11.08
CA GLY A 76 -14.86 -17.24 -10.03
C GLY A 76 -13.59 -16.53 -10.48
N LEU A 77 -13.14 -16.79 -11.71
CA LEU A 77 -11.98 -16.10 -12.30
C LEU A 77 -12.27 -14.62 -12.59
N LEU A 78 -13.47 -14.29 -13.06
CA LEU A 78 -13.89 -12.89 -13.26
C LEU A 78 -13.95 -12.13 -11.93
N GLU A 79 -14.53 -12.74 -10.90
CA GLU A 79 -14.61 -12.16 -9.56
C GLU A 79 -13.22 -11.96 -8.94
N PHE A 80 -12.35 -12.96 -9.04
CA PHE A 80 -10.95 -12.84 -8.63
C PHE A 80 -10.25 -11.67 -9.34
N SER A 81 -10.41 -11.57 -10.67
CA SER A 81 -9.81 -10.49 -11.45
C SER A 81 -10.33 -9.12 -11.01
N ASP A 82 -11.63 -9.02 -10.74
CA ASP A 82 -12.25 -7.80 -10.22
C ASP A 82 -11.71 -7.39 -8.84
N ILE A 83 -11.49 -8.36 -7.94
CA ILE A 83 -10.87 -8.13 -6.63
C ILE A 83 -9.41 -7.69 -6.80
N ALA A 84 -8.63 -8.41 -7.61
CA ALA A 84 -7.22 -8.12 -7.81
C ALA A 84 -7.00 -6.75 -8.46
N GLN A 85 -7.76 -6.40 -9.50
CA GLN A 85 -7.67 -5.09 -10.14
C GLN A 85 -7.97 -3.94 -9.16
N ARG A 86 -9.00 -4.09 -8.31
CA ARG A 86 -9.33 -3.09 -7.28
C ARG A 86 -8.23 -2.99 -6.23
N ALA A 87 -7.74 -4.12 -5.72
CA ALA A 87 -6.67 -4.15 -4.71
C ALA A 87 -5.40 -3.44 -5.23
N PHE A 88 -4.98 -3.74 -6.44
CA PHE A 88 -3.85 -3.07 -7.08
C PHE A 88 -4.07 -1.57 -7.28
N THR A 89 -5.23 -1.17 -7.80
CA THR A 89 -5.58 0.25 -7.99
C THR A 89 -5.58 1.02 -6.67
N ASN A 90 -6.24 0.47 -5.65
CA ASN A 90 -6.33 1.09 -4.34
C ASN A 90 -4.96 1.21 -3.66
N THR A 91 -4.10 0.22 -3.86
CA THR A 91 -2.75 0.23 -3.30
C THR A 91 -1.87 1.27 -3.97
N ALA A 92 -1.89 1.38 -5.30
CA ALA A 92 -1.20 2.45 -6.01
C ALA A 92 -1.61 3.83 -5.48
N GLN A 93 -2.92 4.09 -5.39
CA GLN A 93 -3.45 5.35 -4.86
C GLN A 93 -3.08 5.59 -3.38
N LYS A 94 -3.07 4.54 -2.56
CA LYS A 94 -2.68 4.64 -1.15
C LYS A 94 -1.22 4.99 -1.01
N LEU A 95 -0.34 4.35 -1.78
CA LEU A 95 1.08 4.66 -1.80
C LEU A 95 1.32 6.08 -2.31
N GLU A 96 0.67 6.51 -3.40
CA GLU A 96 0.75 7.90 -3.91
C GLU A 96 0.40 8.93 -2.83
N LYS A 97 -0.68 8.69 -2.07
CA LYS A 97 -1.11 9.58 -0.99
C LYS A 97 -0.14 9.62 0.20
N LEU A 98 0.49 8.49 0.51
CA LEU A 98 1.52 8.43 1.57
C LEU A 98 2.78 9.20 1.16
N GLY A 99 3.10 9.16 -0.13
CA GLY A 99 4.34 9.69 -0.67
C GLY A 99 5.55 8.80 -0.35
N PRO A 100 6.77 9.27 -0.69
CA PRO A 100 7.98 8.47 -0.58
C PRO A 100 8.29 7.98 0.83
N PRO A 101 8.73 6.71 1.02
CA PRO A 101 9.23 6.26 2.31
C PRO A 101 10.52 7.01 2.67
N ARG A 102 10.71 7.23 3.98
CA ARG A 102 11.91 7.87 4.53
C ARG A 102 13.13 6.94 4.49
N VAL A 103 13.65 6.70 3.30
CA VAL A 103 14.87 5.93 2.99
C VAL A 103 15.68 6.66 1.92
N ASP A 104 16.92 6.25 1.68
CA ASP A 104 17.69 6.81 0.58
C ASP A 104 17.00 6.46 -0.74
N ASP A 105 16.94 7.44 -1.63
CA ASP A 105 16.23 7.35 -2.90
C ASP A 105 14.75 6.92 -2.76
N GLY A 106 14.10 7.34 -1.66
CA GLY A 106 12.70 7.00 -1.38
C GLY A 106 11.75 7.37 -2.52
N LYS A 107 12.05 8.41 -3.31
CA LYS A 107 11.24 8.75 -4.49
C LYS A 107 11.30 7.66 -5.56
N HIS A 108 12.46 7.08 -5.84
CA HIS A 108 12.56 5.97 -6.77
C HIS A 108 11.82 4.73 -6.25
N VAL A 109 11.92 4.44 -4.95
CA VAL A 109 11.16 3.36 -4.29
C VAL A 109 9.65 3.57 -4.47
N GLN A 110 9.17 4.79 -4.23
CA GLN A 110 7.78 5.18 -4.41
C GLN A 110 7.30 4.98 -5.84
N ASP A 111 8.00 5.58 -6.79
CA ASP A 111 7.63 5.55 -8.21
C ASP A 111 7.61 4.10 -8.73
N THR A 112 8.57 3.28 -8.28
CA THR A 112 8.66 1.86 -8.63
C THR A 112 7.49 1.05 -8.07
N ALA A 113 7.09 1.26 -6.81
CA ALA A 113 5.96 0.55 -6.22
C ALA A 113 4.62 0.97 -6.82
N VAL A 114 4.40 2.28 -6.98
CA VAL A 114 3.18 2.81 -7.62
C VAL A 114 3.09 2.31 -9.06
N GLY A 115 4.19 2.36 -9.82
CA GLY A 115 4.26 1.85 -11.18
C GLY A 115 3.94 0.36 -11.28
N PHE A 116 4.45 -0.45 -10.35
CA PHE A 116 4.13 -1.88 -10.27
C PHE A 116 2.62 -2.10 -10.09
N PHE A 117 2.01 -1.48 -9.08
CA PHE A 117 0.60 -1.68 -8.77
C PHE A 117 -0.31 -1.17 -9.89
N THR A 118 0.00 -0.03 -10.50
CA THR A 118 -0.74 0.49 -11.65
C THR A 118 -0.66 -0.44 -12.86
N THR A 119 0.54 -0.96 -13.17
CA THR A 119 0.76 -1.90 -14.28
C THR A 119 0.03 -3.22 -14.03
N ALA A 120 0.09 -3.72 -12.80
CA ALA A 120 -0.60 -4.95 -12.41
C ALA A 120 -2.12 -4.80 -12.51
N ALA A 121 -2.68 -3.66 -12.06
CA ALA A 121 -4.10 -3.35 -12.21
C ALA A 121 -4.54 -3.35 -13.68
N GLY A 122 -3.77 -2.69 -14.57
CA GLY A 122 -4.05 -2.68 -16.01
C GLY A 122 -4.00 -4.06 -16.63
N THR A 123 -2.95 -4.84 -16.33
CA THR A 123 -2.77 -6.19 -16.86
C THR A 123 -3.91 -7.13 -16.45
N VAL A 124 -4.33 -7.07 -15.18
CA VAL A 124 -5.48 -7.86 -14.69
C VAL A 124 -6.77 -7.42 -15.40
N GLY A 125 -6.98 -6.12 -15.60
CA GLY A 125 -8.15 -5.61 -16.31
C GLY A 125 -8.24 -6.11 -17.75
N ASP A 126 -7.11 -6.12 -18.47
CA ASP A 126 -7.03 -6.64 -19.83
C ASP A 126 -7.32 -8.14 -19.88
N GLN A 127 -6.79 -8.91 -18.93
CA GLN A 127 -7.06 -10.34 -18.83
C GLN A 127 -8.51 -10.65 -18.49
N ARG A 128 -9.09 -9.91 -17.54
CA ARG A 128 -10.52 -9.98 -17.22
C ARG A 128 -11.37 -9.75 -18.46
N ALA A 129 -11.05 -8.72 -19.26
CA ALA A 129 -11.77 -8.42 -20.48
C ALA A 129 -11.71 -9.59 -21.48
N LYS A 130 -10.53 -10.21 -21.67
CA LYS A 130 -10.35 -11.40 -22.51
C LYS A 130 -11.10 -12.62 -21.95
N LEU A 131 -11.07 -12.84 -20.64
CA LEU A 131 -11.79 -13.93 -19.99
C LEU A 131 -13.31 -13.76 -20.17
N ALA A 132 -13.82 -12.53 -20.08
CA ALA A 132 -15.23 -12.24 -20.24
C ALA A 132 -15.78 -12.64 -21.61
N THR A 133 -14.95 -12.61 -22.66
CA THR A 133 -15.35 -12.99 -24.03
C THR A 133 -15.33 -14.50 -24.29
N LEU A 134 -14.72 -15.31 -23.42
CA LEU A 134 -14.69 -16.76 -23.60
C LEU A 134 -16.09 -17.37 -23.47
N ASP A 135 -16.43 -18.33 -24.33
CA ASP A 135 -17.63 -19.13 -24.15
C ASP A 135 -17.34 -20.27 -23.16
N ALA A 136 -18.08 -20.33 -22.05
CA ALA A 136 -17.95 -21.40 -21.07
C ALA A 136 -18.43 -22.76 -21.59
N LYS A 137 -19.17 -22.78 -22.72
CA LYS A 137 -19.61 -24.01 -23.39
C LYS A 137 -18.60 -24.53 -24.40
N ASP A 138 -17.54 -23.77 -24.68
CA ASP A 138 -16.46 -24.21 -25.55
C ASP A 138 -15.76 -25.43 -24.92
N PRO A 139 -15.61 -26.56 -25.64
CA PRO A 139 -14.89 -27.72 -25.09
C PRO A 139 -13.43 -27.42 -24.71
N ASP A 140 -12.84 -26.36 -25.28
CA ASP A 140 -11.49 -25.88 -24.97
C ASP A 140 -11.47 -24.73 -23.93
N PHE A 141 -12.61 -24.44 -23.29
CA PHE A 141 -12.73 -23.33 -22.33
C PHE A 141 -11.66 -23.36 -21.25
N VAL A 142 -11.44 -24.51 -20.61
CA VAL A 142 -10.50 -24.64 -19.48
C VAL A 142 -9.07 -24.30 -19.90
N ASN A 143 -8.67 -24.72 -21.09
CA ASN A 143 -7.36 -24.44 -21.65
C ASN A 143 -7.21 -22.95 -22.02
N LYS A 144 -8.22 -22.38 -22.69
CA LYS A 144 -8.24 -20.94 -23.01
C LYS A 144 -8.23 -20.07 -21.75
N ALA A 145 -8.99 -20.47 -20.73
CA ALA A 145 -9.06 -19.78 -19.45
C ALA A 145 -7.76 -19.90 -18.66
N SER A 146 -7.08 -21.06 -18.67
CA SER A 146 -5.80 -21.24 -17.96
C SER A 146 -4.68 -20.36 -18.52
N HIS A 147 -4.67 -20.13 -19.84
CA HIS A 147 -3.76 -19.18 -20.49
C HIS A 147 -4.03 -17.71 -20.12
N LEU A 148 -5.21 -17.40 -19.57
CA LEU A 148 -5.60 -16.07 -19.12
C LEU A 148 -5.60 -15.92 -17.60
N ALA A 149 -5.49 -17.02 -16.85
CA ALA A 149 -5.66 -17.07 -15.39
C ALA A 149 -4.45 -16.56 -14.59
N GLY A 150 -3.45 -15.96 -15.22
CA GLY A 150 -2.31 -15.35 -14.53
C GLY A 150 -1.72 -14.19 -15.33
N PRO A 151 -1.64 -12.96 -14.80
CA PRO A 151 -1.00 -11.86 -15.48
C PRO A 151 0.49 -12.16 -15.65
N ASP A 152 1.02 -11.96 -16.86
CA ASP A 152 2.47 -11.95 -17.05
C ASP A 152 3.02 -10.69 -16.39
N LEU A 153 3.39 -10.84 -15.12
CA LEU A 153 3.99 -9.81 -14.31
C LEU A 153 5.50 -9.99 -14.23
N SER A 154 6.14 -10.75 -15.13
CA SER A 154 7.57 -11.08 -15.03
C SER A 154 8.47 -9.84 -14.95
N ALA A 155 8.25 -8.86 -15.84
CA ALA A 155 8.96 -7.58 -15.82
C ALA A 155 8.70 -6.78 -14.54
N ALA A 156 7.43 -6.70 -14.13
CA ALA A 156 7.01 -6.00 -12.91
C ALA A 156 7.59 -6.67 -11.64
N SER A 157 7.69 -8.00 -11.65
CA SER A 157 8.23 -8.81 -10.55
C SER A 157 9.73 -8.61 -10.38
N ALA A 158 10.48 -8.49 -11.49
CA ALA A 158 11.91 -8.18 -11.45
C ALA A 158 12.18 -6.83 -10.78
N GLN A 159 11.35 -5.81 -11.08
CA GLN A 159 11.44 -4.50 -10.43
C GLN A 159 11.11 -4.57 -8.92
N MET A 160 10.16 -5.44 -8.53
CA MET A 160 9.81 -5.66 -7.12
C MET A 160 10.87 -6.42 -6.32
N GLN A 161 11.67 -7.27 -6.95
CA GLN A 161 12.80 -7.93 -6.28
C GLN A 161 13.82 -6.91 -5.78
N GLY A 162 14.12 -5.87 -6.57
CA GLY A 162 14.99 -4.77 -6.14
C GLY A 162 14.43 -4.02 -4.93
N LEU A 163 13.12 -3.77 -4.92
CA LEU A 163 12.44 -3.04 -3.84
C LEU A 163 12.40 -3.84 -2.54
N THR A 164 12.02 -5.11 -2.61
CA THR A 164 11.92 -6.00 -1.43
C THR A 164 13.28 -6.41 -0.87
N SER A 165 14.33 -6.32 -1.69
CA SER A 165 15.72 -6.57 -1.29
C SER A 165 16.45 -5.31 -0.79
N ASN A 166 15.79 -4.14 -0.77
CA ASN A 166 16.39 -2.92 -0.26
C ASN A 166 16.68 -3.05 1.26
N PRO A 167 17.95 -2.97 1.70
CA PRO A 167 18.32 -3.19 3.10
C PRO A 167 17.74 -2.14 4.06
N GLN A 168 17.43 -0.93 3.58
CA GLN A 168 16.82 0.13 4.37
C GLN A 168 15.34 -0.11 4.64
N LEU A 169 14.65 -0.85 3.77
CA LEU A 169 13.25 -1.24 3.96
C LEU A 169 13.09 -2.57 4.71
N ALA A 170 14.12 -3.41 4.75
CA ALA A 170 14.05 -4.72 5.40
C ALA A 170 13.57 -4.67 6.88
N PRO A 171 13.98 -3.71 7.73
CA PRO A 171 13.40 -3.56 9.07
C PRO A 171 11.91 -3.24 9.04
N ALA A 172 11.49 -2.37 8.11
CA ALA A 172 10.10 -1.95 7.97
C ALA A 172 9.20 -3.11 7.51
N PHE A 173 9.62 -3.86 6.48
CA PHE A 173 8.94 -5.08 6.05
C PHE A 173 8.78 -6.11 7.18
N ARG A 174 9.79 -6.25 8.06
CA ARG A 174 9.70 -7.14 9.23
C ARG A 174 8.80 -6.60 10.33
N ALA A 175 8.67 -5.28 10.46
CA ALA A 175 7.87 -4.65 11.50
C ALA A 175 6.37 -4.58 11.12
N ALA A 176 6.08 -4.31 9.86
CA ALA A 176 4.73 -4.10 9.34
C ALA A 176 3.82 -5.32 9.55
N PRO A 177 2.70 -5.19 10.28
CA PRO A 177 1.76 -6.29 10.53
C PRO A 177 1.22 -6.94 9.25
N GLU A 178 0.89 -6.15 8.24
CA GLU A 178 0.37 -6.61 6.96
C GLU A 178 1.39 -7.50 6.24
N CYS A 179 2.69 -7.18 6.33
CA CYS A 179 3.74 -8.00 5.74
C CYS A 179 3.91 -9.33 6.47
N LYS A 180 3.73 -9.36 7.79
CA LYS A 180 3.73 -10.61 8.57
C LYS A 180 2.56 -11.50 8.18
N GLN A 181 1.36 -10.92 8.08
CA GLN A 181 0.16 -11.64 7.64
C GLN A 181 0.33 -12.18 6.22
N LEU A 182 0.88 -11.38 5.31
CA LEU A 182 1.18 -11.79 3.94
C LEU A 182 2.15 -12.98 3.90
N ALA A 183 3.22 -12.95 4.69
CA ALA A 183 4.18 -14.04 4.78
C ALA A 183 3.53 -15.33 5.32
N THR A 184 2.66 -15.23 6.32
CA THR A 184 1.90 -16.39 6.84
C THR A 184 0.95 -16.96 5.79
N ALA A 185 0.23 -16.11 5.06
CA ALA A 185 -0.67 -16.53 4.00
C ALA A 185 0.08 -17.22 2.85
N ALA A 186 1.30 -16.77 2.53
CA ALA A 186 2.15 -17.37 1.51
C ALA A 186 2.80 -18.69 1.96
N ALA A 187 3.11 -18.84 3.24
CA ALA A 187 3.77 -20.02 3.82
C ALA A 187 2.80 -21.17 4.17
N GLY A 188 1.50 -20.91 4.26
CA GLY A 188 0.47 -21.92 4.56
C GLY A 188 0.11 -22.85 3.39
N LYS A 189 1.05 -23.13 2.48
CA LYS A 189 0.91 -24.14 1.42
C LYS A 189 1.54 -25.46 1.82
#